data_AF-A0A2N2XAX2-F1
#
_entry.id   AF-A0A2N2XAX2-F1
#
_cell.length_a   1.000
_cell.length_b   1.000
_cell.length_c   1.000
_cell.angle_alpha   90.00
_cell.angle_beta   90.00
_cell.angle_gamma   90.00
#
_symmetry.space_group_name_H-M   'P 1'
#
loop_
_entity.id
_entity.type
_entity.pdbx_description
1 polymer ?
#
loop_
_entity_poly.entity_id
_entity_poly.type
_entity_poly.pdbx_seq_one_letter_code
_entity_poly.pdbx_strand_id
1 'polypeptide(L)'
;MNESKSELGQYLRGLRTKREETLHQVAKGTDIDSPMLSKIERGERLPTSEQLKRLAKYYNISEESLKVKHTAEKILKEFGANETTYNAIQIVNEQLMPYATKSKKK
;
A
#
# COMPACT_ATOMS: atom_id res chain seq x y z
N MET A 1 -18.15 -12.96 7.86
CA MET A 1 -17.50 -11.67 8.18
C MET A 1 -16.60 -11.35 7.01
N ASN A 2 -16.98 -10.42 6.13
CA ASN A 2 -16.18 -10.06 4.97
C ASN A 2 -15.09 -9.09 5.43
N GLU A 3 -13.90 -9.60 5.75
CA GLU A 3 -12.73 -8.75 5.85
C GLU A 3 -12.48 -8.13 4.47
N SER A 4 -12.55 -6.80 4.38
CA SER A 4 -11.97 -6.09 3.23
C SER A 4 -10.48 -6.38 3.26
N LYS A 5 -10.05 -7.35 2.45
CA LYS A 5 -8.65 -7.71 2.29
C LYS A 5 -7.84 -6.44 1.95
N SER A 6 -6.88 -6.09 2.81
CA SER A 6 -5.89 -5.06 2.52
C SER A 6 -4.98 -5.54 1.39
N GLU A 7 -5.13 -4.92 0.22
CA GLU A 7 -4.31 -5.22 -0.96
C GLU A 7 -2.83 -4.90 -0.73
N LEU A 8 -2.52 -3.82 0.00
CA LEU A 8 -1.13 -3.50 0.35
C LEU A 8 -0.56 -4.49 1.37
N GLY A 9 -1.29 -4.76 2.46
CA GLY A 9 -0.84 -5.63 3.54
C GLY A 9 -0.58 -7.06 3.03
N GLN A 10 -1.49 -7.59 2.20
CA GLN A 10 -1.31 -8.91 1.59
C GLN A 10 -0.18 -8.95 0.58
N TYR A 11 0.00 -7.88 -0.19
CA TYR A 11 1.13 -7.77 -1.09
C TYR A 11 2.45 -7.83 -0.31
N LEU A 12 2.60 -7.05 0.76
CA LEU A 12 3.79 -7.05 1.62
C LEU A 12 4.01 -8.41 2.30
N ARG A 13 2.95 -9.02 2.83
CA ARG A 13 3.00 -10.37 3.40
C ARG A 13 3.46 -11.39 2.36
N GLY A 14 2.94 -11.30 1.14
CA GLY A 14 3.31 -12.16 0.03
C GLY A 14 4.78 -12.02 -0.36
N LEU A 15 5.34 -10.81 -0.35
CA LEU A 15 6.78 -10.59 -0.56
C LEU A 15 7.61 -11.26 0.52
N ARG A 16 7.22 -11.10 1.79
CA ARG A 16 7.90 -11.73 2.92
C ARG A 16 7.88 -13.25 2.81
N THR A 17 6.71 -13.85 2.58
CA THR A 17 6.59 -15.32 2.52
C THR A 17 7.29 -15.90 1.30
N LYS A 18 7.32 -15.19 0.16
CA LYS A 18 8.09 -15.60 -1.02
C LYS A 18 9.60 -15.61 -0.78
N ARG A 19 10.09 -14.81 0.16
CA ARG A 19 11.49 -14.80 0.60
C ARG A 19 11.76 -15.73 1.77
N GLU A 20 10.74 -16.45 2.24
CA GLU A 20 10.81 -17.34 3.43
C GLU A 20 11.28 -16.61 4.70
N GLU A 21 11.02 -15.30 4.77
CA GLU A 21 11.45 -14.47 5.90
C GLU A 21 10.40 -14.45 7.02
N THR A 22 10.89 -14.50 8.25
CA THR A 22 10.09 -14.25 9.45
C THR A 22 9.77 -12.77 9.59
N LEU A 23 8.69 -12.45 10.31
CA LEU A 23 8.38 -11.05 10.66
C LEU A 23 9.54 -10.35 11.37
N HIS A 24 10.33 -11.09 12.16
CA HIS A 24 11.48 -10.55 12.87
C HIS A 24 12.63 -10.15 11.94
N GLN A 25 12.93 -10.98 10.94
CA GLN A 25 13.98 -10.68 9.94
C GLN A 25 13.65 -9.40 9.17
N VAL A 26 12.42 -9.31 8.64
CA VAL A 26 11.98 -8.11 7.92
C VAL A 26 11.93 -6.89 8.83
N ALA A 27 11.42 -7.05 10.06
CA ALA A 27 11.39 -5.97 11.04
C ALA A 27 12.77 -5.37 11.29
N LYS A 28 13.77 -6.23 11.52
CA LYS A 28 15.17 -5.81 11.71
C LYS A 28 15.74 -5.14 10.46
N GLY A 29 15.45 -5.67 9.28
CA GLY A 29 15.97 -5.15 8.02
C GLY A 29 15.29 -3.87 7.52
N THR A 30 14.09 -3.58 8.01
CA THR A 30 13.32 -2.37 7.66
C THR A 30 13.31 -1.33 8.77
N ASP A 31 13.85 -1.65 9.96
CA ASP A 31 13.75 -0.82 11.16
C ASP A 31 12.28 -0.50 11.52
N ILE A 32 11.40 -1.49 11.34
CA ILE A 32 9.98 -1.44 11.69
C ILE A 32 9.72 -2.52 12.73
N ASP A 33 9.17 -2.17 13.88
CA ASP A 33 8.90 -3.15 14.92
C ASP A 33 8.01 -4.30 14.42
N SER A 34 8.33 -5.53 14.80
CA SER A 34 7.57 -6.72 14.37
C SER A 34 6.05 -6.62 14.66
N PRO A 35 5.58 -6.06 15.80
CA PRO A 35 4.15 -5.82 16.01
C PRO A 35 3.55 -4.84 15.01
N MET A 36 4.28 -3.77 14.65
CA MET A 36 3.82 -2.80 13.65
C MET A 36 3.77 -3.42 12.27
N LEU A 37 4.83 -4.13 11.85
CA LEU A 37 4.87 -4.86 10.58
C LEU A 37 3.72 -5.88 10.48
N SER A 38 3.44 -6.60 11.58
CA SER A 38 2.34 -7.55 11.66
C SER A 38 0.97 -6.88 11.46
N LYS A 39 0.75 -5.71 12.06
CA LYS A 39 -0.47 -4.89 11.86
C LYS A 39 -0.57 -4.37 10.43
N ILE A 40 0.55 -4.02 9.80
CA ILE A 40 0.60 -3.61 8.40
C ILE A 40 0.21 -4.76 7.48
N GLU A 41 0.80 -5.95 7.66
CA GLU A 41 0.50 -7.12 6.82
C GLU A 41 -0.95 -7.60 6.91
N ARG A 42 -1.60 -7.40 8.07
CA ARG A 42 -3.03 -7.67 8.24
C ARG A 42 -3.93 -6.55 7.75
N GLY A 43 -3.37 -5.40 7.36
CA GLY A 43 -4.17 -4.25 6.96
C GLY A 43 -4.85 -3.54 8.12
N GLU A 44 -4.44 -3.78 9.36
CA GLU A 44 -4.97 -3.05 10.53
C GLU A 44 -4.40 -1.62 10.57
N ARG A 45 -3.16 -1.43 10.10
CA ARG A 45 -2.49 -0.13 10.11
C ARG A 45 -1.80 0.15 8.80
N LEU A 46 -1.90 1.39 8.32
CA LEU A 46 -1.16 1.82 7.14
C LEU A 46 0.27 2.21 7.53
N PRO A 47 1.28 1.84 6.72
CA PRO A 47 2.64 2.28 6.91
C PRO A 47 2.78 3.79 6.66
N THR A 48 3.68 4.45 7.37
CA THR A 48 4.06 5.85 7.06
C THR A 48 4.86 5.92 5.76
N SER A 49 5.01 7.12 5.18
CA SER A 49 5.87 7.33 3.99
C SER A 49 7.29 6.82 4.19
N GLU A 50 7.85 7.01 5.38
CA GLU A 50 9.21 6.52 5.69
C GLU A 50 9.24 4.99 5.84
N GLN A 51 8.19 4.38 6.39
CA GLN A 51 8.07 2.92 6.44
C GLN A 51 7.91 2.32 5.03
N LEU A 52 7.11 2.95 4.16
CA LEU A 52 6.97 2.55 2.75
C LEU A 52 8.31 2.59 2.03
N LYS A 53 9.08 3.66 2.20
CA LYS A 53 10.43 3.80 1.62
C LYS A 53 11.37 2.70 2.09
N ARG A 54 11.38 2.41 3.40
CA ARG A 54 12.20 1.34 3.99
C ARG A 54 11.79 -0.05 3.49
N LEU A 55 10.49 -0.32 3.39
CA LEU A 55 9.95 -1.55 2.82
C LEU A 55 10.29 -1.70 1.33
N ALA A 56 10.14 -0.62 0.54
CA ALA A 56 10.47 -0.63 -0.88
C ALA A 56 11.95 -0.92 -1.11
N LYS A 57 12.83 -0.28 -0.33
CA LYS A 57 14.27 -0.56 -0.35
C LYS A 57 14.59 -1.99 0.05
N TYR A 58 13.99 -2.49 1.14
CA TYR A 58 14.24 -3.85 1.64
C TYR A 58 13.85 -4.93 0.63
N TYR A 59 12.69 -4.77 -0.01
CA TYR A 59 12.20 -5.71 -1.02
C TYR A 59 12.76 -5.46 -2.43
N ASN A 60 13.55 -4.40 -2.62
CA ASN A 60 14.07 -3.96 -3.90
C ASN A 60 12.95 -3.76 -4.95
N ILE A 61 11.91 -3.02 -4.58
CA ILE A 61 10.76 -2.72 -5.42
C ILE A 61 10.57 -1.20 -5.58
N SER A 62 9.79 -0.79 -6.57
CA SER A 62 9.47 0.62 -6.79
C SER A 62 8.67 1.20 -5.63
N GLU A 63 9.23 2.24 -4.99
CA GLU A 63 8.53 3.02 -3.96
C GLU A 63 7.24 3.65 -4.50
N GLU A 64 7.25 4.09 -5.77
CA GLU A 64 6.07 4.63 -6.44
C GLU A 64 4.95 3.60 -6.54
N SER A 65 5.28 2.36 -6.92
CA SER A 65 4.29 1.27 -6.99
C SER A 65 3.64 1.00 -5.63
N LEU A 66 4.43 1.11 -4.55
CA LEU A 66 3.95 0.90 -3.19
C LEU A 66 3.10 2.07 -2.71
N LYS A 67 3.48 3.30 -3.08
CA LYS A 67 2.70 4.52 -2.82
C LYS A 67 1.33 4.47 -3.49
N VAL A 68 1.23 4.00 -4.73
CA VAL A 68 -0.06 3.86 -5.43
C VAL A 68 -1.00 2.93 -4.64
N LYS A 69 -0.51 1.75 -4.24
CA LYS A 69 -1.30 0.79 -3.43
C LYS A 69 -1.69 1.38 -2.08
N HIS A 70 -0.74 2.04 -1.41
CA HIS A 70 -1.00 2.72 -0.15
C HIS A 70 -2.07 3.80 -0.26
N THR A 71 -2.02 4.64 -1.30
CA THR A 71 -3.00 5.71 -1.51
C THR A 71 -4.39 5.14 -1.78
N ALA A 72 -4.50 4.12 -2.63
CA ALA A 72 -5.77 3.44 -2.86
C ALA A 72 -6.37 2.88 -1.56
N GLU A 73 -5.53 2.22 -0.74
CA GLU A 73 -5.99 1.67 0.53
C GLU A 73 -6.33 2.76 1.56
N LYS A 74 -5.60 3.88 1.58
CA LYS A 74 -5.91 5.03 2.42
C LYS A 74 -7.30 5.59 2.09
N ILE A 75 -7.61 5.76 0.80
CA ILE A 75 -8.94 6.21 0.35
C ILE A 75 -10.03 5.27 0.87
N LEU A 76 -9.85 3.96 0.68
CA LEU A 76 -10.83 2.96 1.13
C LEU A 76 -11.00 2.94 2.65
N LYS A 77 -9.93 3.13 3.42
CA LYS A 77 -10.00 3.18 4.88
C LYS A 77 -10.64 4.44 5.42
N GLU A 78 -10.35 5.58 4.80
CA GLU A 78 -10.80 6.89 5.26
C GLU A 78 -12.25 7.18 4.85
N PHE A 79 -12.65 6.75 3.65
CA PHE A 79 -13.98 7.04 3.09
C PHE A 79 -14.89 5.82 2.96
N GLY A 80 -14.36 4.60 3.12
CA GLY A 80 -15.12 3.36 2.97
C GLY A 80 -15.39 2.98 1.51
N ALA A 81 -15.75 1.72 1.29
CA ALA A 81 -16.19 1.21 0.00
C ALA A 81 -17.71 1.39 -0.13
N ASN A 82 -18.14 2.58 -0.56
CA ASN A 82 -19.54 2.94 -0.74
C ASN A 82 -19.74 3.73 -2.04
N GLU A 83 -21.00 3.96 -2.40
CA GLU A 83 -21.39 4.66 -3.63
C GLU A 83 -20.84 6.10 -3.68
N THR A 84 -20.80 6.81 -2.55
CA THR A 84 -20.23 8.16 -2.46
C THR A 84 -18.75 8.16 -2.82
N THR A 85 -17.95 7.28 -2.23
CA THR A 85 -16.52 7.15 -2.53
C THR A 85 -16.29 6.78 -3.99
N TYR A 86 -17.12 5.89 -4.54
CA TYR A 86 -17.05 5.51 -5.95
C TYR A 86 -17.30 6.72 -6.87
N ASN A 87 -18.39 7.46 -6.66
CA ASN A 87 -18.74 8.64 -7.46
C ASN A 87 -17.67 9.75 -7.34
N ALA A 88 -17.12 9.96 -6.14
CA ALA A 88 -16.02 10.90 -5.92
C ALA A 88 -14.77 10.53 -6.73
N ILE A 89 -14.41 9.24 -6.79
CA ILE A 89 -13.27 8.76 -7.59
C ILE A 89 -13.48 9.04 -9.09
N GLN A 90 -14.71 8.90 -9.61
CA GLN A 90 -15.00 9.22 -11.02
C GLN A 90 -14.77 10.70 -11.33
N ILE A 91 -15.24 11.60 -10.46
CA ILE A 91 -15.02 13.05 -10.59
C ILE A 91 -13.52 13.37 -10.56
N VAL A 92 -12.77 12.77 -9.62
CA VAL A 92 -11.31 12.95 -9.54
C VAL A 92 -10.61 12.43 -10.80
N ASN A 93 -11.04 11.28 -11.33
CA ASN A 93 -10.47 10.72 -12.55
C ASN A 93 -10.70 11.63 -13.76
N GLU A 94 -11.90 12.21 -13.91
CA GLU A 94 -12.21 13.19 -14.95
C GLU A 94 -11.30 14.44 -14.85
N GLN A 95 -11.04 14.92 -13.63
CA GLN A 95 -10.14 16.06 -13.39
C GLN A 95 -8.66 15.74 -13.66
N LEU A 96 -8.25 14.48 -13.48
CA LEU A 96 -6.87 14.03 -13.67
C LEU A 96 -6.56 13.58 -15.11
N MET A 97 -7.56 13.47 -15.98
CA MET A 97 -7.40 13.16 -17.42
C MET A 97 -6.27 13.95 -18.13
N PRO A 98 -6.04 15.26 -17.88
CA PRO A 98 -4.97 16.02 -18.52
C PRO A 98 -3.55 15.57 -18.12
N TYR A 99 -3.40 14.84 -17.01
CA TYR A 99 -2.11 14.35 -16.50
C TYR A 99 -1.81 12.91 -16.94
N ALA A 100 -2.83 12.11 -17.26
CA ALA A 100 -2.67 10.73 -17.71
C ALA A 100 -2.03 10.60 -19.11
N THR A 101 -2.09 11.64 -19.94
CA THR A 101 -1.56 11.63 -21.31
C THR A 101 -0.09 12.09 -21.41
N LYS A 102 0.45 12.77 -20.39
CA LYS A 102 1.82 13.32 -20.41
C LYS A 102 2.91 12.30 -20.03
N SER A 103 2.57 11.20 -19.37
CA SER A 103 3.55 10.18 -18.92
C SER A 103 3.94 9.14 -19.97
N LYS A 104 3.26 9.08 -21.13
CA LYS A 104 3.62 8.17 -22.25
C LYS A 104 4.71 8.70 -23.19
N LYS A 105 5.28 9.89 -22.94
CA LYS A 105 6.43 10.42 -23.68
C LYS A 105 7.68 10.44 -22.78
N LYS A 106 8.31 9.29 -22.60
CA LYS A 106 9.76 9.22 -22.36
C LYS A 106 10.28 7.85 -22.77
#